data_AF-A0A939GZF5-F1
#
_entry.id   AF-A0A939GZF5-F1
#
_cell.length_a   1.000
_cell.length_b   1.000
_cell.length_c   1.000
_cell.angle_alpha   90.00
_cell.angle_beta   90.00
_cell.angle_gamma   90.00
#
_symmetry.space_group_name_H-M   'P 1'
#
loop_
_entity.id
_entity.type
_entity.pdbx_description
1 polymer ?
#
loop_
_entity_poly.entity_id
_entity_poly.type
_entity_poly.pdbx_seq_one_letter_code
_entity_poly.pdbx_strand_id
1 'polypeptide(L)'
;MNAFVSDLSRFLVRVVLLLAGVVFFMSVLAAGMVLALVWGLRALWAKLTGRPVMAWVLPTQAAATWSSMRKKAGGFAAQTRQAAPSKRSGVLPQVATEVTDVQAREVH
;
A
#
# COMPACT_ATOMS: atom_id res chain seq x y z
N MET A 1 -30.95 53.61 -28.63
CA MET A 1 -31.09 52.24 -29.17
C MET A 1 -29.89 51.35 -28.81
N ASN A 2 -28.65 51.80 -29.06
CA ASN A 2 -27.45 50.98 -28.84
C ASN A 2 -27.19 50.58 -27.37
N ALA A 3 -27.48 51.47 -26.41
CA ALA A 3 -27.33 51.16 -24.98
C ALA A 3 -28.23 50.00 -24.53
N PHE A 4 -29.50 50.01 -24.95
CA PHE A 4 -30.45 48.94 -24.67
C PHE A 4 -30.01 47.60 -25.26
N VAL A 5 -29.48 47.59 -26.49
CA VAL A 5 -28.96 46.38 -27.12
C VAL A 5 -27.75 45.84 -26.36
N SER A 6 -26.86 46.72 -25.88
CA SER A 6 -25.70 46.32 -25.07
C SER A 6 -26.12 45.71 -23.74
N ASP A 7 -27.04 46.34 -23.01
CA ASP A 7 -27.54 45.85 -21.73
C ASP A 7 -28.29 44.52 -21.89
N LEU A 8 -29.10 44.40 -22.94
CA LEU A 8 -29.81 43.17 -23.26
C LEU A 8 -28.85 42.04 -23.63
N SER A 9 -27.79 42.32 -24.41
CA SER A 9 -26.79 41.31 -24.77
C SER A 9 -26.02 40.79 -23.54
N ARG A 10 -25.60 41.67 -22.64
CA ARG A 10 -24.94 41.29 -21.37
C ARG A 10 -25.85 40.43 -20.50
N PHE A 11 -27.12 40.81 -20.41
CA PHE A 11 -28.13 40.03 -19.70
C PHE A 11 -28.32 38.64 -20.33
N LEU A 12 -28.48 38.56 -21.65
CA LEU A 12 -28.62 37.30 -22.38
C LEU A 12 -27.42 36.39 -22.18
N VAL A 13 -26.20 36.91 -22.32
CA VAL A 13 -24.97 36.15 -22.05
C VAL A 13 -24.98 35.60 -20.63
N ARG A 14 -25.35 36.41 -19.64
CA ARG A 14 -25.44 35.96 -18.24
C ARG A 14 -26.48 34.86 -18.05
N VAL A 15 -27.64 34.97 -18.67
CA VAL A 15 -28.70 33.95 -18.62
C VAL A 15 -28.24 32.65 -19.30
N VAL A 16 -27.59 32.73 -20.46
CA VAL A 16 -27.04 31.56 -21.16
C VAL A 16 -25.97 30.88 -20.31
N LEU A 17 -25.06 31.64 -19.69
CA LEU A 17 -24.05 31.08 -18.79
C LEU A 17 -24.69 30.41 -17.56
N LEU A 18 -25.74 31.01 -16.98
CA LEU A 18 -26.48 30.41 -15.88
C LEU A 18 -27.15 29.10 -16.30
N LEU A 19 -27.82 29.07 -17.45
CA LEU A 19 -28.44 27.86 -17.99
C LEU A 19 -27.40 26.77 -18.27
N ALA A 20 -26.27 27.13 -18.88
CA ALA A 20 -25.17 26.20 -19.12
C ALA A 20 -24.65 25.61 -17.80
N GLY A 21 -24.48 26.44 -16.77
CA GLY A 21 -24.11 26.01 -15.42
C GLY A 21 -25.14 25.07 -14.79
N VAL A 22 -26.43 25.37 -14.91
CA VAL A 22 -27.52 24.52 -14.41
C VAL A 22 -27.54 23.16 -15.12
N VAL A 23 -27.43 23.15 -16.45
CA VAL A 23 -27.36 21.92 -17.24
C VAL A 23 -26.14 21.09 -16.85
N PHE A 24 -24.98 21.72 -16.71
CA PHE A 24 -23.76 21.04 -16.26
C PHE A 24 -23.93 20.45 -14.85
N PHE A 25 -24.47 21.22 -13.91
CA PHE A 25 -24.75 20.77 -12.56
C PHE A 25 -25.71 19.58 -12.53
N MET A 26 -26.80 19.66 -13.30
CA MET A 26 -27.76 18.55 -13.45
C MET A 26 -27.11 17.31 -14.06
N SER A 27 -26.19 17.48 -15.01
CA SER A 27 -25.43 16.36 -15.60
C SER A 27 -24.53 15.69 -14.58
N VAL A 28 -23.77 16.47 -13.79
CA VAL A 28 -22.89 15.93 -12.74
C VAL A 28 -23.72 15.26 -11.64
N LEU A 29 -24.83 15.87 -11.23
CA LEU A 29 -25.75 15.32 -10.25
C LEU A 29 -26.33 13.99 -10.73
N ALA A 30 -26.82 13.93 -11.97
CA ALA A 30 -27.34 12.71 -12.58
C ALA A 30 -26.25 11.63 -12.67
N ALA A 31 -25.03 11.98 -13.10
CA ALA A 31 -23.90 11.05 -13.14
C ALA A 31 -23.55 10.51 -11.74
N GLY A 32 -23.53 11.37 -10.73
CA GLY A 32 -23.31 10.99 -9.33
C GLY A 32 -24.42 10.06 -8.81
N MET A 33 -25.67 10.31 -9.20
CA MET A 33 -26.83 9.49 -8.81
C MET A 33 -26.78 8.10 -9.46
N VAL A 34 -26.40 8.02 -10.74
CA VAL A 34 -26.15 6.74 -11.43
C VAL A 34 -25.00 6.00 -10.76
N LEU A 35 -23.89 6.68 -10.47
CA LEU A 35 -22.75 6.07 -9.76
C LEU A 35 -23.18 5.54 -8.39
N ALA A 36 -23.93 6.33 -7.62
CA ALA A 36 -24.47 5.92 -6.33
C ALA A 36 -25.39 4.71 -6.44
N LEU A 37 -26.24 4.62 -7.48
CA LEU A 37 -27.07 3.45 -7.76
C LEU A 37 -26.22 2.22 -8.10
N VAL A 38 -25.21 2.37 -8.95
CA VAL A 38 -24.29 1.27 -9.31
C VAL A 38 -23.57 0.76 -8.06
N TRP A 39 -23.03 1.65 -7.24
CA TRP A 39 -22.34 1.29 -5.99
C TRP A 39 -23.29 0.73 -4.94
N GLY A 40 -24.48 1.31 -4.81
CA GLY A 40 -25.52 0.86 -3.89
C GLY A 40 -26.02 -0.53 -4.27
N LEU A 41 -26.33 -0.77 -5.53
CA LEU A 41 -26.72 -2.08 -6.06
C LEU A 41 -25.58 -3.08 -5.87
N ARG A 42 -24.33 -2.68 -6.10
CA ARG A 42 -23.13 -3.49 -5.90
C ARG A 42 -22.87 -3.85 -4.43
N ALA A 43 -23.19 -2.95 -3.49
CA ALA A 43 -23.12 -3.20 -2.05
C ALA A 43 -24.30 -4.05 -1.57
N LEU A 44 -25.49 -3.80 -2.11
CA LEU A 44 -26.71 -4.54 -1.82
C LEU A 44 -26.67 -5.96 -2.39
N TRP A 45 -25.99 -6.16 -3.52
CA TRP A 45 -25.71 -7.49 -4.08
C TRP A 45 -24.97 -8.39 -3.10
N ALA A 46 -24.00 -7.85 -2.35
CA ALA A 46 -23.30 -8.62 -1.31
C ALA A 46 -24.24 -9.05 -0.18
N LYS A 47 -25.25 -8.22 0.14
CA LYS A 47 -26.28 -8.54 1.13
C LYS A 47 -27.33 -9.52 0.60
N LEU A 48 -27.79 -9.34 -0.65
CA LEU A 48 -28.86 -10.14 -1.26
C LEU A 48 -28.40 -11.53 -1.72
N THR A 49 -27.19 -11.65 -2.26
CA THR A 49 -26.69 -12.95 -2.77
C THR A 49 -25.82 -13.71 -1.78
N GLY A 50 -25.50 -13.12 -0.62
CA GLY A 50 -24.62 -13.73 0.40
C GLY A 50 -23.20 -14.04 -0.08
N ARG A 51 -22.89 -13.71 -1.34
CA ARG A 51 -21.59 -13.91 -1.97
C ARG A 51 -20.85 -12.57 -1.91
N PRO A 52 -19.74 -12.48 -1.16
CA PRO A 52 -18.94 -11.28 -1.13
C PRO A 52 -18.40 -11.06 -2.53
N VAL A 53 -18.84 -9.99 -3.18
CA VAL A 53 -18.34 -9.69 -4.50
C VAL A 53 -16.86 -9.36 -4.35
N MET A 54 -16.03 -10.12 -5.06
CA MET A 54 -14.56 -10.13 -4.99
C MET A 54 -14.05 -8.71 -4.75
N ALA A 55 -13.57 -8.48 -3.54
CA ALA A 55 -12.94 -7.22 -3.22
C ALA A 55 -11.66 -7.18 -4.06
N TRP A 56 -11.48 -6.11 -4.86
CA TRP A 56 -10.23 -5.81 -5.55
C TRP A 56 -9.13 -5.41 -4.56
N VAL A 57 -9.12 -6.05 -3.38
CA VAL A 57 -7.91 -6.11 -2.57
C VAL A 57 -6.99 -7.04 -3.31
N LEU A 58 -5.94 -6.45 -3.87
CA LEU A 58 -4.66 -7.15 -3.94
C LEU A 58 -4.48 -7.76 -2.55
N PRO A 59 -4.42 -9.10 -2.38
CA PRO A 59 -4.20 -9.69 -1.08
C PRO A 59 -2.86 -9.12 -0.62
N THR A 60 -2.91 -8.13 0.25
CA THR A 60 -1.70 -7.51 0.78
C THR A 60 -1.12 -8.56 1.69
N GLN A 61 -0.28 -9.41 1.09
CA GLN A 61 0.61 -10.34 1.73
C GLN A 61 1.39 -9.63 2.87
N ALA A 62 1.41 -8.29 2.92
CA ALA A 62 1.91 -7.46 4.01
C ALA A 62 1.59 -8.01 5.42
N ALA A 63 0.37 -8.48 5.69
CA ALA A 63 0.06 -9.08 7.00
C ALA A 63 0.74 -10.45 7.22
N ALA A 64 0.87 -11.27 6.16
CA ALA A 64 1.60 -12.54 6.18
C ALA A 64 3.14 -12.32 6.21
N THR A 65 3.65 -11.27 5.58
CA THR A 65 5.06 -10.86 5.59
C THR A 65 5.49 -10.40 6.99
N TRP A 66 4.64 -9.66 7.71
CA TRP A 66 4.97 -9.21 9.07
C TRP A 66 5.01 -10.36 10.09
N SER A 67 4.09 -11.33 9.96
CA SER A 67 4.06 -12.51 10.84
C SER A 67 5.22 -13.49 10.57
N SER A 68 5.64 -13.65 9.31
CA SER A 68 6.82 -14.46 8.96
C SER A 68 8.14 -13.83 9.42
N MET A 69 8.28 -12.50 9.36
CA MET A 69 9.44 -11.81 9.94
C MET A 69 9.49 -11.93 11.46
N ARG A 70 8.37 -11.82 12.18
CA ARG A 70 8.35 -12.00 13.64
C ARG A 70 8.76 -13.41 14.06
N LYS A 71 8.35 -14.44 13.30
CA LYS A 71 8.82 -15.83 13.52
C LYS A 71 10.32 -15.98 13.23
N LYS A 72 10.85 -15.36 12.17
CA LYS A 72 12.30 -15.36 11.89
C LYS A 72 13.11 -14.59 12.95
N ALA A 73 12.58 -13.49 13.49
CA ALA A 73 13.21 -12.75 14.57
C ALA A 73 13.24 -13.56 15.88
N GLY A 74 12.18 -14.33 16.17
CA GLY A 74 12.18 -15.30 17.28
C GLY A 74 13.21 -16.42 17.08
N GLY A 75 13.40 -16.89 15.84
CA GLY A 75 14.45 -17.84 15.47
C GLY A 75 15.86 -17.26 15.62
N PHE A 76 16.08 -16.00 15.23
CA PHE A 76 17.37 -15.33 15.40
C PHE A 76 17.67 -15.02 16.88
N ALA A 77 16.66 -14.68 17.67
CA ALA A 77 16.75 -14.49 19.13
C ALA A 77 16.97 -15.82 19.88
N ALA A 78 16.42 -16.93 19.39
CA ALA A 78 16.72 -18.27 19.90
C ALA A 78 18.14 -18.71 19.49
N GLN A 79 18.53 -18.45 18.24
CA GLN A 79 19.84 -18.79 17.70
C GLN A 79 20.97 -17.96 18.31
N THR A 80 20.73 -16.70 18.70
CA THR A 80 21.69 -15.90 19.48
C THR A 80 21.77 -16.32 20.95
N ARG A 81 20.72 -16.94 21.51
CA ARG A 81 20.78 -17.60 22.83
C ARG A 81 21.46 -18.97 22.79
N GLN A 82 21.56 -19.60 21.62
CA GLN A 82 22.27 -20.86 21.40
C GLN A 82 23.67 -20.68 20.80
N ALA A 83 24.06 -19.46 20.42
CA ALA A 83 25.39 -19.12 19.86
C ALA A 83 26.38 -18.67 20.95
N ALA A 84 26.51 -19.47 22.01
CA ALA A 84 27.72 -19.56 22.84
C ALA A 84 28.08 -21.05 22.98
N PRO A 85 29.36 -21.44 22.91
CA PRO A 85 29.83 -22.33 21.85
C PRO A 85 29.93 -23.79 22.28
N SER A 86 29.49 -24.72 21.43
CA SER A 86 29.91 -26.11 21.49
C SER A 86 30.38 -26.59 20.12
N LYS A 87 31.72 -26.72 20.01
CA LYS A 87 32.43 -27.41 18.92
C LYS A 87 31.72 -28.72 18.52
N ARG A 88 31.36 -28.85 17.24
CA ARG A 88 31.30 -30.13 16.53
C ARG A 88 31.39 -29.87 15.02
N SER A 89 32.61 -29.74 14.49
CA SER A 89 33.40 -30.83 13.91
C SER A 89 32.80 -31.36 12.60
N GLY A 90 33.51 -31.11 11.51
CA GLY A 90 33.33 -31.83 10.25
C GLY A 90 33.87 -31.08 9.04
N VAL A 91 35.17 -31.28 8.75
CA VAL A 91 35.85 -31.01 7.47
C VAL A 91 36.45 -29.61 7.26
N LEU A 92 37.67 -29.42 7.79
CA LEU A 92 38.87 -28.94 7.05
C LEU A 92 40.12 -29.19 7.93
N PRO A 93 40.71 -30.41 7.93
CA PRO A 93 41.69 -30.84 8.93
C PRO A 93 43.16 -30.86 8.43
N GLN A 94 43.61 -29.87 7.65
CA GLN A 94 44.99 -29.90 7.11
C GLN A 94 45.71 -28.53 7.02
N VAL A 95 45.00 -27.38 7.05
CA VAL A 95 45.62 -26.05 6.79
C VAL A 95 45.83 -25.21 8.06
N ALA A 96 45.31 -25.64 9.21
CA ALA A 96 45.44 -24.92 10.48
C ALA A 96 46.59 -25.44 11.38
N THR A 97 47.41 -26.38 10.89
CA THR A 97 48.43 -27.06 11.70
C THR A 97 49.78 -26.36 11.69
N GLU A 98 49.95 -25.30 10.90
CA GLU A 98 51.20 -24.52 10.88
C GLU A 98 50.97 -23.15 11.52
N VAL A 99 50.84 -23.15 12.85
CA VAL A 99 50.97 -21.93 13.65
C VAL A 99 52.13 -22.19 14.61
N THR A 100 53.29 -21.65 14.23
CA THR A 100 54.50 -21.66 15.05
C THR A 100 54.38 -20.55 16.09
N ASP A 101 54.26 -20.90 17.37
CA ASP A 101 54.21 -19.92 18.45
C ASP A 101 55.53 -19.14 18.56
N VAL A 102 55.46 -17.81 18.45
CA VAL A 102 56.59 -16.90 18.67
C VAL A 102 56.61 -16.49 20.13
N GLN A 103 57.59 -17.01 20.89
CA GLN A 103 57.85 -16.57 22.27
C GLN A 103 58.44 -15.15 22.27
N ALA A 104 57.86 -14.26 23.08
CA ALA A 104 58.35 -12.90 23.22
C ALA A 104 59.68 -12.89 23.99
N ARG A 105 60.70 -12.22 23.45
CA ARG A 105 61.99 -12.04 24.12
C ARG A 105 61.82 -11.02 25.25
N GLU A 106 61.99 -11.44 26.51
CA GLU A 106 62.03 -10.52 27.64
C GLU A 106 63.26 -9.59 27.50
N VAL A 107 62.99 -8.29 27.48
CA VAL A 107 64.01 -7.24 27.49
C VAL A 107 64.01 -6.68 28.91
N HIS A 108 65.10 -6.93 29.63
CA HIS A 108 65.44 -6.31 30.91
C HIS A 108 66.43 -5.17 30.66
#